data_AF-A0A8T2U2R5-F1
#
_entry.id   AF-A0A8T2U2R5-F1
#
_cell.length_a   1.000
_cell.length_b   1.000
_cell.length_c   1.000
_cell.angle_alpha   90.00
_cell.angle_beta   90.00
_cell.angle_gamma   90.00
#
_symmetry.space_group_name_H-M   'P 1'
#
loop_
_entity.id
_entity.type
_entity.pdbx_description
1 polymer ?
#
loop_
_entity_poly.entity_id
_entity_poly.type
_entity_poly.pdbx_seq_one_letter_code
_entity_poly.pdbx_strand_id
1 'polypeptide(L)'
;MTSKVVHKGGCHCRRVRWEVLAAASVVVWDCNCSDCSMRGNVHFIVPAEDFKLAAASEEWLTTYTFGSHTAKHKFCKVCGITSFYIPRSNPDGVAVTVRCVDPGTIKEVTINKFDGINWEDSYAASNISSMSKVEES
;
A
#
# COMPACT_ATOMS: atom_id res chain seq x y z
N MET A 1 -19.44 -0.87 11.45
CA MET A 1 -18.03 -0.61 11.78
C MET A 1 -17.29 -1.94 11.79
N THR A 2 -16.51 -2.21 10.74
CA THR A 2 -15.66 -3.41 10.69
C THR A 2 -14.51 -3.18 11.66
N SER A 3 -14.40 -4.02 12.69
CA SER A 3 -13.33 -3.89 13.69
C SER A 3 -11.95 -3.98 12.99
N LYS A 4 -11.10 -2.97 13.21
CA LYS A 4 -9.72 -2.98 12.71
C LYS A 4 -8.85 -3.86 13.61
N VAL A 5 -7.85 -4.49 13.02
CA VAL A 5 -6.82 -5.30 13.67
C VAL A 5 -5.43 -4.82 13.26
N VAL A 6 -4.42 -5.11 14.07
CA VAL A 6 -3.04 -4.80 13.72
C VAL A 6 -2.49 -5.90 12.83
N HIS A 7 -2.13 -5.55 11.60
CA HIS A 7 -1.36 -6.37 10.70
C HIS A 7 0.11 -6.03 10.82
N LYS A 8 0.99 -7.03 10.79
CA LYS A 8 2.43 -6.85 10.74
C LYS A 8 2.94 -7.27 9.38
N GLY A 9 4.06 -6.73 8.95
CA GLY A 9 4.64 -7.13 7.69
C GLY A 9 5.97 -6.48 7.42
N GLY A 10 6.47 -6.67 6.20
CA GLY A 10 7.78 -6.16 5.83
C GLY A 10 8.32 -6.75 4.54
N CYS A 11 9.60 -6.48 4.29
CA CYS A 11 10.31 -7.05 3.15
C CYS A 11 10.78 -8.49 3.42
N HIS A 12 11.19 -9.19 2.36
CA HIS A 12 11.67 -10.58 2.43
C HIS A 12 12.83 -10.78 3.41
N CYS A 13 13.84 -9.89 3.38
CA CYS A 13 15.00 -10.00 4.26
C CYS A 13 14.78 -9.48 5.68
N ARG A 14 13.54 -9.10 6.03
CA ARG A 14 13.10 -8.63 7.36
C ARG A 14 13.76 -7.37 7.91
N ARG A 15 14.55 -6.67 7.10
CA ARG A 15 15.16 -5.38 7.48
C ARG A 15 14.16 -4.22 7.48
N VAL A 16 13.16 -4.27 6.61
CA VAL A 16 12.03 -3.33 6.61
C VAL A 16 10.85 -4.02 7.27
N ARG A 17 10.35 -3.46 8.37
CA ARG A 17 9.23 -3.97 9.17
C ARG A 17 8.28 -2.84 9.55
N TRP A 18 7.00 -3.13 9.53
CA TRP A 18 5.95 -2.17 9.86
C TRP A 18 4.76 -2.86 10.53
N GLU A 19 3.92 -2.04 11.15
CA GLU A 19 2.60 -2.40 11.65
C GLU A 19 1.57 -1.48 10.98
N VAL A 20 0.39 -2.01 10.67
CA VAL A 20 -0.71 -1.26 10.09
C VAL A 20 -2.03 -1.65 10.72
N LEU A 21 -2.87 -0.67 11.06
CA LEU A 21 -4.21 -0.87 11.57
C LEU A 21 -5.21 -0.90 10.39
N ALA A 22 -5.81 -2.05 10.11
CA ALA A 22 -6.78 -2.19 9.01
C ALA A 22 -7.81 -3.30 9.31
N ALA A 23 -8.87 -3.41 8.51
CA ALA A 23 -9.84 -4.49 8.65
C ALA A 23 -9.22 -5.86 8.27
N ALA A 24 -9.66 -6.93 8.92
CA ALA A 24 -9.21 -8.28 8.57
C ALA A 24 -9.68 -8.74 7.17
N SER A 25 -10.79 -8.19 6.67
CA SER A 25 -11.21 -8.29 5.27
C SER A 25 -10.74 -7.03 4.55
N VAL A 26 -9.77 -7.16 3.65
CA VAL A 26 -9.16 -6.01 2.95
C VAL A 26 -9.65 -5.92 1.51
N VAL A 27 -9.91 -4.68 1.06
CA VAL A 27 -10.06 -4.38 -0.37
C VAL A 27 -8.70 -3.95 -0.90
N VAL A 28 -8.20 -4.68 -1.90
CA VAL A 28 -6.91 -4.41 -2.54
C VAL A 28 -7.12 -3.93 -3.97
N TRP A 29 -6.17 -3.12 -4.44
CA TRP A 29 -6.14 -2.55 -5.77
C TRP A 29 -5.02 -3.19 -6.59
N ASP A 30 -5.36 -3.65 -7.78
CA ASP A 30 -4.45 -4.24 -8.76
C ASP A 30 -4.41 -3.34 -10.00
N CYS A 31 -3.32 -2.59 -10.11
CA CYS A 31 -3.15 -1.52 -11.10
C CYS A 31 -2.29 -1.99 -12.28
N ASN A 32 -2.75 -1.72 -13.49
CA ASN A 32 -2.08 -2.12 -14.74
C ASN A 32 -1.09 -1.08 -15.30
N CYS A 33 -0.78 0.03 -14.59
CA CYS A 33 0.20 1.00 -15.10
C CYS A 33 1.58 0.36 -15.25
N SER A 34 2.48 0.99 -16.01
CA SER A 34 3.79 0.41 -16.35
C SER A 34 4.61 -0.02 -15.12
N ASP A 35 4.70 0.79 -14.05
CA ASP A 35 5.44 0.40 -12.84
C ASP A 35 4.70 -0.67 -12.02
N CYS A 36 3.40 -0.50 -11.76
CA CYS A 36 2.64 -1.44 -10.92
C CYS A 36 2.54 -2.84 -11.55
N SER A 37 2.32 -2.91 -12.86
CA SER A 37 2.26 -4.17 -13.61
C SER A 37 3.61 -4.91 -13.58
N MET A 38 4.73 -4.21 -13.80
CA MET A 38 6.07 -4.79 -13.72
C MET A 38 6.41 -5.30 -12.31
N ARG A 39 5.95 -4.62 -11.25
CA ARG A 39 6.13 -5.05 -9.86
C ARG A 39 5.17 -6.18 -9.45
N GLY A 40 4.08 -6.39 -10.17
CA GLY A 40 2.97 -7.26 -9.74
C GLY A 40 2.36 -6.82 -8.41
N ASN A 41 2.31 -5.50 -8.16
CA ASN A 41 1.96 -4.95 -6.85
C ASN A 41 0.43 -4.87 -6.65
N VAL A 42 -0.08 -5.69 -5.73
CA VAL A 42 -1.47 -5.68 -5.27
C VAL A 42 -1.50 -5.19 -3.83
N HIS A 43 -2.23 -4.12 -3.56
CA HIS A 43 -2.11 -3.38 -2.30
C HIS A 43 -3.44 -2.84 -1.77
N PHE A 44 -3.60 -2.77 -0.46
CA PHE A 44 -4.66 -2.00 0.18
C PHE A 44 -4.09 -0.67 0.69
N ILE A 45 -4.94 0.32 0.90
CA ILE A 45 -4.53 1.68 1.30
C ILE A 45 -5.13 1.97 2.68
N VAL A 46 -4.34 2.63 3.51
CA VAL A 46 -4.76 3.12 4.84
C VAL A 46 -4.40 4.60 5.01
N PRO A 47 -5.06 5.32 5.93
CA PRO A 47 -4.57 6.61 6.42
C PRO A 47 -3.13 6.52 6.94
N ALA A 48 -2.33 7.58 6.78
CA ALA A 48 -0.94 7.55 7.26
C ALA A 48 -0.84 7.35 8.79
N GLU A 49 -1.83 7.79 9.56
CA GLU A 49 -1.89 7.60 11.02
C GLU A 49 -2.07 6.13 11.45
N ASP A 50 -2.65 5.30 10.58
CA ASP A 50 -2.84 3.87 10.83
C ASP A 50 -1.58 3.06 10.50
N PHE A 51 -0.54 3.68 9.94
CA PHE A 51 0.70 3.01 9.53
C PHE A 51 1.88 3.41 10.43
N LYS A 52 2.62 2.41 10.90
CA LYS A 52 3.82 2.61 11.72
C LYS A 52 5.00 1.83 11.16
N LEU A 53 6.02 2.56 10.71
CA LEU A 53 7.30 1.97 10.34
C LEU A 53 8.17 1.74 11.58
N ALA A 54 8.80 0.58 11.70
CA ALA A 54 9.80 0.37 12.76
C ALA A 54 11.02 1.27 12.52
N ALA A 55 11.51 1.97 13.55
CA ALA A 55 12.55 2.99 13.41
C ALA A 55 13.81 2.49 12.67
N ALA A 56 14.27 1.27 12.99
CA ALA A 56 15.42 0.65 12.32
C ALA A 56 15.18 0.31 10.83
N SER A 57 13.97 0.44 10.31
CA SER A 57 13.65 0.13 8.91
C SER A 57 13.99 1.27 7.95
N GLU A 58 14.02 2.52 8.41
CA GLU A 58 14.19 3.70 7.54
C GLU A 58 15.54 3.64 6.80
N GLU A 59 16.60 3.19 7.47
CA GLU A 59 17.93 3.06 6.87
C GLU A 59 17.98 2.07 5.69
N TRP A 60 17.04 1.11 5.62
CA TRP A 60 17.01 0.05 4.61
C TRP A 60 16.10 0.37 3.43
N LEU A 61 15.42 1.51 3.45
CA LEU A 61 14.55 1.95 2.38
C LEU A 61 15.31 2.77 1.35
N THR A 62 14.89 2.63 0.11
CA THR A 62 15.16 3.59 -0.96
C THR A 62 13.84 3.99 -1.61
N THR A 63 13.81 5.13 -2.29
CA THR A 63 12.60 5.68 -2.91
C THR A 63 12.82 5.89 -4.40
N TYR A 64 11.90 5.35 -5.20
CA TYR A 64 11.78 5.65 -6.62
C TYR A 64 10.52 6.47 -6.88
N THR A 65 10.60 7.41 -7.80
CA THR A 65 9.50 8.31 -8.16
C THR A 65 9.67 8.77 -9.60
N PHE A 66 8.56 8.93 -10.32
CA PHE A 66 8.52 9.29 -11.74
C PHE A 66 7.18 9.98 -12.05
N GLY A 67 7.02 10.46 -13.29
CA GLY A 67 5.78 11.11 -13.73
C GLY A 67 5.49 12.39 -12.94
N SER A 68 4.35 12.45 -12.25
CA SER A 68 4.01 13.59 -11.39
C SER A 68 4.88 13.71 -10.13
N HIS A 69 5.72 12.71 -9.87
CA HIS A 69 6.52 12.57 -8.67
C HIS A 69 5.73 12.53 -7.34
N THR A 70 4.40 12.42 -7.41
CA THR A 70 3.52 12.31 -6.24
C THR A 70 3.70 10.96 -5.56
N ALA A 71 3.67 9.88 -6.33
CA ALA A 71 3.91 8.55 -5.80
C ALA A 71 5.37 8.41 -5.33
N LYS A 72 5.55 7.85 -4.14
CA LYS A 72 6.86 7.53 -3.54
C LYS A 72 6.96 6.03 -3.36
N HIS A 73 7.47 5.33 -4.37
CA HIS A 73 7.68 3.88 -4.36
C HIS A 73 8.84 3.54 -3.42
N LYS A 74 8.52 3.17 -2.18
CA LYS A 74 9.50 2.80 -1.15
C LYS A 74 9.78 1.30 -1.21
N PHE A 75 11.04 0.90 -1.28
CA PHE A 75 11.40 -0.53 -1.30
C PHE A 75 12.71 -0.79 -0.57
N CYS A 76 12.88 -2.04 -0.14
CA CYS A 76 14.08 -2.45 0.56
C CYS A 76 15.29 -2.43 -0.40
N LYS A 77 16.31 -1.62 -0.08
CA LYS A 77 17.53 -1.51 -0.87
C LYS A 77 18.40 -2.78 -0.88
N VAL A 78 18.09 -3.75 -0.02
CA VAL A 78 18.83 -5.02 0.09
C VAL A 78 18.17 -6.13 -0.72
N CYS A 79 16.85 -6.28 -0.67
CA CYS A 79 16.14 -7.39 -1.32
C CYS A 79 15.13 -6.95 -2.39
N GLY A 80 15.03 -5.66 -2.72
CA GLY A 80 14.18 -5.13 -3.78
C GLY A 80 12.68 -5.08 -3.50
N ILE A 81 12.19 -5.76 -2.46
CA ILE A 81 10.74 -5.84 -2.16
C ILE A 81 10.16 -4.47 -1.77
N THR A 82 9.14 -4.05 -2.52
CA THR A 82 8.23 -2.95 -2.19
C THR A 82 7.15 -3.50 -1.25
N SER A 83 7.36 -3.39 0.07
CA SER A 83 6.34 -3.85 1.04
C SER A 83 5.25 -2.81 1.31
N PHE A 84 5.54 -1.54 1.03
CA PHE A 84 4.57 -0.44 1.09
C PHE A 84 5.06 0.73 0.22
N TYR A 85 4.19 1.68 -0.10
CA TYR A 85 4.55 2.92 -0.77
C TYR A 85 3.53 4.03 -0.50
N ILE A 86 3.85 5.27 -0.88
CA ILE A 86 2.88 6.39 -0.87
C ILE A 86 2.30 6.50 -2.28
N PRO A 87 1.01 6.19 -2.51
CA PRO A 87 0.42 6.17 -3.85
C PRO A 87 0.06 7.58 -4.35
N ARG A 88 0.03 7.77 -5.69
CA ARG A 88 -0.43 9.03 -6.31
C ARG A 88 -1.87 9.38 -5.92
N SER A 89 -2.74 8.38 -5.80
CA SER A 89 -4.16 8.55 -5.50
C SER A 89 -4.44 8.97 -4.06
N ASN A 90 -3.53 8.68 -3.13
CA ASN A 90 -3.66 8.98 -1.71
C ASN A 90 -2.30 9.45 -1.16
N PRO A 91 -1.88 10.70 -1.45
CA PRO A 91 -0.59 11.24 -0.97
C PRO A 91 -0.50 11.36 0.55
N ASP A 92 -1.64 11.32 1.23
CA ASP A 92 -1.85 11.35 2.68
C ASP A 92 -2.00 9.95 3.29
N GLY A 93 -1.87 8.90 2.49
CA GLY A 93 -2.02 7.51 2.92
C GLY A 93 -0.82 6.63 2.59
N VAL A 94 -0.90 5.39 3.05
CA VAL A 94 0.10 4.36 2.78
C VAL A 94 -0.58 3.18 2.10
N ALA A 95 -0.01 2.78 0.96
CA ALA A 95 -0.41 1.58 0.25
C ALA A 95 0.47 0.40 0.68
N VAL A 96 -0.12 -0.63 1.29
CA VAL A 96 0.54 -1.82 1.80
C VAL A 96 0.37 -2.98 0.82
N THR A 97 1.48 -3.56 0.37
CA THR A 97 1.46 -4.72 -0.53
C THR A 97 0.94 -5.94 0.23
N VAL A 98 -0.20 -6.48 -0.19
CA VAL A 98 -0.95 -7.50 0.57
C VAL A 98 -0.13 -8.77 0.83
N ARG A 99 0.74 -9.14 -0.12
CA ARG A 99 1.61 -10.32 0.00
C ARG A 99 2.79 -10.13 0.97
N CYS A 100 3.00 -8.90 1.45
CA CYS A 100 4.04 -8.58 2.43
C CYS A 100 3.51 -8.52 3.87
N VAL A 101 2.21 -8.78 4.06
CA VAL A 101 1.60 -8.94 5.38
C VAL A 101 1.97 -10.32 5.90
N ASP A 102 2.43 -10.38 7.15
CA ASP A 102 2.69 -11.65 7.83
C ASP A 102 1.38 -12.45 7.96
N PRO A 103 1.42 -13.79 7.85
CA PRO A 103 0.22 -14.62 7.86
C PRO A 103 -0.54 -14.53 9.20
N GLY A 104 -1.87 -14.70 9.13
CA GLY A 104 -2.73 -14.94 10.30
C GLY A 104 -3.74 -13.85 10.64
N THR A 105 -3.61 -12.64 10.09
CA THR A 105 -4.50 -11.51 10.42
C THR A 105 -5.46 -11.13 9.29
N ILE A 106 -5.05 -11.30 8.02
CA ILE A 106 -5.94 -11.16 6.87
C ILE A 106 -6.78 -12.44 6.74
N LYS A 107 -8.11 -12.27 6.66
CA LYS A 107 -9.08 -13.35 6.51
C LYS A 107 -9.66 -13.42 5.11
N GLU A 108 -9.82 -12.26 4.46
CA GLU A 108 -10.45 -12.14 3.15
C GLU A 108 -9.79 -11.02 2.36
N VAL A 109 -9.70 -11.21 1.04
CA VAL A 109 -9.12 -10.24 0.10
C VAL A 109 -10.07 -10.07 -1.07
N THR A 110 -10.64 -8.88 -1.20
CA THR A 110 -11.43 -8.47 -2.37
C THR A 110 -10.54 -7.66 -3.30
N ILE A 111 -10.44 -8.05 -4.57
CA ILE A 111 -9.55 -7.39 -5.54
C ILE A 111 -10.36 -6.47 -6.46
N ASN A 112 -10.04 -5.18 -6.42
CA ASN A 112 -10.49 -4.20 -7.40
C ASN A 112 -9.40 -3.98 -8.46
N LYS A 113 -9.78 -4.03 -9.73
CA LYS A 113 -8.89 -3.64 -10.82
C LYS A 113 -8.86 -2.12 -10.94
N PHE A 114 -7.68 -1.58 -11.21
CA PHE A 114 -7.49 -0.16 -11.49
C PHE A 114 -6.79 0.00 -12.84
N ASP A 115 -7.40 0.74 -13.75
CA ASP A 115 -6.79 1.04 -15.05
C ASP A 115 -5.91 2.29 -14.93
N GLY A 116 -4.67 2.04 -14.50
CA GLY A 116 -3.66 3.08 -14.36
C GLY A 116 -3.02 3.53 -15.68
N ILE A 117 -3.35 2.88 -16.81
CA ILE A 117 -3.03 3.41 -18.14
C ILE A 117 -3.93 4.62 -18.44
N ASN A 118 -5.22 4.50 -18.14
CA ASN A 118 -6.22 5.56 -18.27
C ASN A 118 -6.51 6.20 -16.89
N TRP A 119 -5.48 6.81 -16.28
CA TRP A 119 -5.51 7.21 -14.87
C TRP A 119 -6.62 8.20 -14.52
N GLU A 120 -6.83 9.25 -15.32
CA GLU A 120 -7.79 10.33 -14.99
C GLU A 120 -9.23 9.80 -14.92
N ASP A 121 -9.63 9.02 -15.94
CA ASP A 121 -10.96 8.39 -15.99
C ASP A 121 -11.16 7.39 -14.86
N SER A 122 -10.17 6.52 -14.62
CA SER A 122 -10.23 5.50 -13.57
C SER A 122 -10.24 6.11 -12.17
N TYR A 123 -9.48 7.18 -11.95
CA TYR A 123 -9.45 7.89 -10.68
C TYR A 123 -10.80 8.57 -10.41
N ALA A 124 -11.41 9.19 -11.41
CA ALA A 124 -12.73 9.82 -11.29
C ALA A 124 -13.87 8.79 -11.11
N ALA A 125 -13.79 7.63 -11.76
CA ALA A 125 -14.82 6.59 -11.71
C ALA A 125 -14.70 5.63 -10.51
N SER A 126 -13.60 5.67 -9.76
CA SER A 126 -13.35 4.76 -8.64
C SER A 126 -13.44 5.48 -7.28
N ASN A 127 -13.53 4.70 -6.20
CA ASN A 127 -13.45 5.20 -4.83
C ASN A 127 -12.04 5.10 -4.23
N ILE A 128 -10.99 4.97 -5.05
CA ILE A 128 -9.63 4.71 -4.52
C ILE A 128 -9.10 5.84 -3.63
N SER A 129 -9.51 7.09 -3.89
CA SER A 129 -9.09 8.29 -3.15
C SER A 129 -9.72 8.42 -1.76
N SER A 130 -10.79 7.65 -1.50
CA SER A 130 -11.43 7.63 -0.18
C SER A 130 -10.72 6.65 0.77
N MET A 131 -9.83 5.80 0.28
CA MET A 131 -9.23 4.72 1.06
C MET A 131 -8.25 5.19 2.14
N SER A 132 -7.68 6.40 2.01
CA SER A 132 -6.86 7.01 3.07
C SER A 132 -7.64 7.95 3.98
N LYS A 133 -8.95 8.13 3.75
CA LYS A 133 -9.77 9.02 4.58
C LYS A 133 -10.21 8.26 5.82
N VAL A 134 -10.04 8.90 6.97
CA VAL A 134 -10.60 8.41 8.23
C VAL A 134 -12.12 8.53 8.07
N GLU A 135 -12.85 7.42 8.25
CA GLU A 135 -14.30 7.49 8.36
C GLU A 135 -14.61 8.32 9.62
N GLU A 136 -15.05 9.57 9.43
CA GLU A 136 -15.59 10.38 10.52
C GLU A 136 -16.83 9.66 11.07
N SER A 137 -16.78 9.35 12.36
CA SER A 137 -17.87 8.71 13.12
C SER A 137 -19.09 9.60 13.25
#